data_AF-A0A1C6CGG5-F1
#
_entry.id   AF-A0A1C6CGG5-F1
#
_cell.length_a   1.000
_cell.length_b   1.000
_cell.length_c   1.000
_cell.angle_alpha   90.00
_cell.angle_beta   90.00
_cell.angle_gamma   90.00
#
_symmetry.space_group_name_H-M   'P 1'
#
loop_
_entity.id
_entity.type
_entity.pdbx_description
1 polymer ?
#
loop_
_entity_poly.entity_id
_entity_poly.type
_entity_poly.pdbx_seq_one_letter_code
_entity_poly.pdbx_strand_id
1 'polypeptide(L)' 'MKEKTLKISIFVLSFICLIISLKLFWNLAIYVDEFNTSPDVVLGGEFWLSMNWLKLFLSGAICILSGISLFNDKAV' A
#
# COMPACT_ATOMS: atom_id res chain seq x y z
N MET A 1 0.47 -27.79 4.02
CA MET A 1 1.70 -27.02 3.69
C MET A 1 1.45 -26.00 2.58
N LYS A 2 0.89 -26.38 1.42
CA LYS A 2 0.64 -25.46 0.29
C LYS A 2 -0.17 -24.20 0.65
N GLU A 3 -1.27 -24.33 1.41
CA GLU A 3 -2.09 -23.18 1.79
C GLU A 3 -1.38 -22.18 2.71
N LYS A 4 -0.65 -22.67 3.71
CA LYS A 4 0.15 -21.83 4.60
C LYS A 4 1.25 -21.08 3.83
N THR A 5 1.92 -21.76 2.90
CA THR A 5 2.92 -21.12 2.02
C THR A 5 2.29 -20.06 1.12
N LEU A 6 1.08 -20.29 0.59
CA LEU A 6 0.34 -19.30 -0.19
C LEU A 6 -0.04 -18.07 0.65
N LYS A 7 -0.57 -18.26 1.87
CA LYS A 7 -0.91 -17.14 2.78
C LYS A 7 0.32 -16.29 3.13
N ILE A 8 1.44 -16.94 3.45
CA ILE A 8 2.72 -16.25 3.72
C ILE A 8 3.15 -15.46 2.48
N SER A 9 3.09 -16.07 1.29
CA SER A 9 3.47 -15.40 0.04
C SER A 9 2.60 -14.17 -0.21
N ILE A 10 1.27 -14.28 -0.06
CA ILE A 10 0.33 -13.16 -0.23
C ILE A 10 0.64 -12.04 0.76
N PHE A 11 0.92 -12.36 2.02
CA PHE A 11 1.27 -11.37 3.03
C PHE A 11 2.60 -10.67 2.72
N VAL A 12 3.64 -11.41 2.32
CA VAL A 12 4.93 -10.82 1.96
C VAL A 12 4.78 -9.92 0.73
N LEU A 13 4.03 -10.36 -0.29
CA LEU A 13 3.80 -9.57 -1.49
C LEU A 13 3.01 -8.29 -1.19
N SER A 14 1.94 -8.39 -0.38
CA SER A 14 1.14 -7.23 0.01
C SER A 14 1.94 -6.24 0.86
N PHE A 15 2.77 -6.74 1.77
CA PHE A 15 3.64 -5.92 2.62
C PHE A 15 4.71 -5.18 1.82
N ILE A 16 5.37 -5.85 0.86
CA ILE A 16 6.33 -5.20 -0.04
C ILE A 16 5.63 -4.11 -0.88
N CYS A 17 4.45 -4.41 -1.44
CA CYS A 17 3.66 -3.42 -2.19
C CYS A 17 3.28 -2.20 -1.34
N LEU A 18 2.95 -2.40 -0.07
CA LEU A 18 2.64 -1.32 0.87
C LEU A 18 3.88 -0.45 1.13
N ILE A 19 5.03 -1.05 1.40
CA ILE A 19 6.30 -0.32 1.62
C ILE A 19 6.67 0.51 0.39
N ILE A 20 6.61 -0.08 -0.81
CA ILE A 20 6.91 0.63 -2.06
C ILE A 20 5.93 1.81 -2.23
N SER A 21 4.64 1.60 -1.96
CA SER A 21 3.64 2.65 -2.09
C SER A 21 3.86 3.80 -1.10
N LEU A 22 4.23 3.51 0.15
CA LEU A 22 4.59 4.52 1.14
C LEU A 22 5.84 5.30 0.74
N LYS A 23 6.85 4.63 0.19
CA LYS A 23 8.07 5.30 -0.31
C LYS A 23 7.78 6.22 -1.49
N LEU A 24 6.94 5.79 -2.43
CA LEU A 24 6.53 6.64 -3.56
C LEU A 24 5.71 7.85 -3.08
N PHE A 25 4.82 7.66 -2.09
CA PHE A 25 4.08 8.76 -1.49
C PHE A 25 5.01 9.76 -0.78
N TRP A 26 6.01 9.28 -0.05
CA TRP A 26 7.02 10.12 0.58
C TRP A 26 7.86 10.89 -0.45
N ASN A 27 8.27 10.24 -1.53
CA ASN A 27 9.02 10.91 -2.61
C ASN A 27 8.18 11.97 -3.32
N LEU A 28 6.87 11.73 -3.49
CA LEU A 28 5.95 12.74 -3.98
C LEU A 28 5.91 13.95 -3.04
N ALA A 29 5.85 13.73 -1.73
CA ALA A 29 5.87 14.81 -0.73
C ALA A 29 7.17 15.65 -0.79
N ILE A 30 8.33 15.00 -0.94
CA ILE A 30 9.61 15.70 -1.15
C ILE A 30 9.57 16.51 -2.45
N TYR A 31 9.09 15.91 -3.54
CA TYR A 31 9.04 16.57 -4.84
C TYR A 31 8.16 17.84 -4.79
N VAL A 32 6.98 17.77 -4.19
CA VAL A 32 6.08 18.94 -4.13
C VAL A 32 6.66 20.07 -3.29
N ASP A 33 7.42 19.73 -2.24
CA ASP A 33 8.14 20.69 -1.40
C ASP A 33 9.30 21.34 -2.16
N GLU A 34 10.13 20.54 -2.84
CA GLU A 34 11.31 21.02 -3.59
C GLU A 34 10.92 21.91 -4.79
N PHE A 35 9.85 21.55 -5.49
CA PHE A 35 9.40 22.29 -6.67
C PHE A 35 8.30 23.32 -6.36
N ASN A 36 7.99 23.55 -5.07
CA ASN A 36 6.95 24.46 -4.58
C ASN A 36 5.63 24.31 -5.36
N THR A 37 5.25 23.05 -5.60
CA THR A 37 4.05 22.65 -6.32
C THR A 37 3.15 21.85 -5.37
N SER A 38 2.07 21.29 -5.89
CA SER A 38 1.11 20.54 -5.08
C SER A 38 0.93 19.10 -5.62
N PRO A 39 0.59 18.13 -4.75
CA PRO A 39 0.44 16.73 -5.15
C PRO A 39 -0.59 16.51 -6.27
N ASP A 40 -1.66 17.29 -6.31
CA ASP A 40 -2.68 17.24 -7.35
C ASP A 40 -2.10 17.63 -8.72
N VAL A 41 -1.28 18.68 -8.81
CA VAL A 41 -0.64 19.09 -10.07
C VAL A 41 0.28 17.99 -10.61
N VAL A 42 1.07 17.38 -9.73
CA VAL A 42 2.02 16.30 -10.12
C VAL A 42 1.28 15.03 -10.55
N LEU A 43 0.16 14.71 -9.89
CA LEU A 43 -0.64 13.52 -10.20
C LEU A 43 -1.66 13.74 -11.32
N GLY A 44 -1.77 14.94 -11.89
CA GLY A 44 -2.69 15.25 -12.99
C GLY A 44 -4.12 15.57 -12.55
N GLY A 45 -4.30 16.00 -11.30
CA GLY A 45 -5.53 16.55 -10.73
C GLY A 45 -6.00 15.87 -9.44
N GLU A 46 -6.97 16.51 -8.78
CA GLU A 46 -7.59 16.06 -7.52
C GLU A 46 -8.16 14.64 -7.59
N PHE A 47 -8.70 14.25 -8.75
CA PHE A 47 -9.22 12.90 -8.95
C PHE A 47 -8.13 11.84 -8.77
N TRP A 48 -6.96 12.03 -9.41
CA TRP A 48 -5.85 11.09 -9.32
C TRP A 48 -5.15 11.12 -7.98
N LEU A 49 -5.09 12.29 -7.33
CA LEU A 49 -4.68 12.40 -5.93
C LEU A 49 -5.58 11.53 -5.02
N SER A 50 -6.90 11.62 -5.19
CA SER A 50 -7.86 10.80 -4.45
C SER A 50 -7.70 9.30 -4.73
N MET A 51 -7.45 8.92 -5.99
CA MET A 51 -7.15 7.53 -6.35
C MET A 51 -5.84 7.02 -5.73
N ASN A 52 -4.81 7.87 -5.63
CA ASN A 52 -3.56 7.51 -4.98
C ASN A 52 -3.75 7.27 -3.47
N TRP A 53 -4.55 8.11 -2.81
CA TRP A 53 -4.97 7.90 -1.42
C TRP A 53 -5.76 6.61 -1.23
N LEU A 54 -6.74 6.34 -2.11
CA LEU A 54 -7.52 5.11 -2.09
C LEU A 54 -6.63 3.88 -2.29
N LYS A 55 -5.69 3.93 -3.24
CA LYS A 55 -4.70 2.86 -3.46
C LYS A 55 -3.89 2.58 -2.19
N LEU A 56 -3.38 3.61 -1.51
CA LEU A 56 -2.64 3.46 -0.26
C LEU A 56 -3.51 2.79 0.81
N PHE A 57 -4.73 3.29 1.00
CA PHE A 57 -5.68 2.70 1.95
C PHE A 57 -5.97 1.23 1.66
N LEU A 58 -6.31 0.89 0.41
CA LEU A 58 -6.58 -0.49 -0.01
C LEU A 58 -5.36 -1.39 0.16
N SER A 59 -4.16 -0.91 -0.17
CA SER A 59 -2.92 -1.67 0.03
C SER A 59 -2.67 -1.95 1.52
N GLY A 60 -2.94 -0.98 2.40
CA GLY A 60 -2.87 -1.15 3.85
C GLY A 60 -3.91 -2.16 4.35
N ALA A 61 -5.15 -2.04 3.90
CA ALA A 61 -6.22 -2.97 4.25
C ALA A 61 -5.90 -4.41 3.82
N ILE A 62 -5.41 -4.62 2.58
CA ILE A 62 -5.00 -5.95 2.10
C ILE A 62 -3.83 -6.49 2.93
N CYS A 63 -2.85 -5.67 3.28
CA CYS A 63 -1.74 -6.07 4.14
C CYS A 63 -2.22 -6.52 5.53
N ILE A 64 -3.15 -5.78 6.14
CA ILE A 64 -3.73 -6.14 7.44
C ILE A 64 -4.56 -7.43 7.33
N LEU A 65 -5.45 -7.54 6.35
CA LEU A 65 -6.31 -8.71 6.14
C LEU A 65 -5.48 -9.97 5.86
N SER A 66 -4.43 -9.87 5.05
CA SER A 66 -3.51 -10.98 4.80
C SER A 66 -2.70 -11.35 6.05
N GLY A 67 -2.30 -10.36 6.85
CA GLY A 67 -1.68 -10.59 8.16
C GLY A 67 -2.61 -11.33 9.11
N ILE A 68 -3.85 -10.87 9.28
CA ILE A 68 -4.86 -11.55 10.10
C ILE A 68 -5.07 -12.98 9.59
N SER A 69 -5.21 -13.19 8.28
CA SER A 69 -5.38 -14.53 7.69
C SER A 69 -4.20 -15.47 7.99
N LEU A 70 -2.99 -14.93 8.08
CA LEU A 70 -1.78 -15.69 8.42
C LEU A 70 -1.76 -16.12 9.89
N PHE A 71 -2.20 -15.25 10.81
CA PHE A 71 -2.23 -15.55 12.25
C PHE A 71 -3.50 -16.30 12.69
N ASN A 72 -4.57 -16.25 11.90
CA ASN A 72 -5.81 -16.98 12.17
C ASN A 72 -5.75 -18.46 11.76
N ASP A 73 -4.59 -18.96 11.28
CA ASP A 73 -4.32 -20.39 11.07
C ASP A 73 -4.09 -21.11 12.42
N LYS A 74 -5.11 -21.08 13.29
CA LYS A 74 -5.56 -22.12 14.24
C LYS A 74 -6.58 -21.58 15.24
N ALA A 75 -7.84 -21.99 15.09
CA ALA A 75 -8.62 -22.63 16.16
C ALA A 75 -9.73 -23.55 15.59
N VAL A 76 -9.43 -24.41 14.60
CA VAL A 76 -10.04 -25.75 14.38
C VAL A 76 -8.99 -26.64 13.72
#